data_AF-A0A6A6QAI0-F1
#
_entry.id   AF-A0A6A6QAI0-F1
#
_cell.length_a   1.000
_cell.length_b   1.000
_cell.length_c   1.000
_cell.angle_alpha   90.00
_cell.angle_beta   90.00
_cell.angle_gamma   90.00
#
_symmetry.space_group_name_H-M   'P 1'
#
loop_
_entity.id
_entity.type
_entity.pdbx_description
1 polymer ?
#
loop_
_entity_poly.entity_id
_entity_poly.type
_entity_poly.pdbx_seq_one_letter_code
_entity_poly.pdbx_strand_id
1 'polypeptide(L)'
;MARRAAPKANPTTPRCPHYFQQVSAASLQPEDACDICDHVYYTKNEHGDLEIPVRLACGHIFGKDCISEWLRERNTCPYRDVLPPNQPRTCSKCRRWDRRRGERSHTVIVVHASEMFRAFKEKLDELAADDKKLFGIANGAKTKLLDEFQWKLREYDRQFHPPAAFARMMDPMLGAYDRRKVRRELGWGMFKMIPHTGPAKRFTWSLDVVEDGELDSRGGIPWITQCIREWATEMLEEFSHEGHNHIQEGYEVKDGTDDVVWAVRSIVGYRRNGDGTVTYKVRWEGHEHWDVSEEQRWVPEEDFASHDMHEQYDHAHGIPPYRRGGRRWAIQGADLAKKAPTGTAMKKRKVRDDDDSSDEEEVYRRSKRLRNGP
;
A
#
# COMPACT_ATOMS: atom_id res chain seq x y z
N MET A 1 38.72 -22.56 -17.47
CA MET A 1 37.37 -22.16 -16.99
C MET A 1 36.33 -23.05 -17.66
N ALA A 2 35.79 -24.03 -16.95
CA ALA A 2 34.80 -24.96 -17.51
C ALA A 2 33.41 -24.31 -17.52
N ARG A 3 32.78 -24.21 -18.71
CA ARG A 3 31.39 -23.78 -18.86
C ARG A 3 30.49 -24.77 -18.12
N ARG A 4 29.83 -24.32 -17.05
CA ARG A 4 28.77 -25.10 -16.39
C ARG A 4 27.64 -25.34 -17.41
N ALA A 5 27.35 -26.61 -17.67
CA ALA A 5 26.23 -27.01 -18.50
C ALA A 5 24.91 -26.52 -17.87
N ALA A 6 24.05 -25.93 -18.69
CA ALA A 6 22.73 -25.52 -18.25
C ALA A 6 21.94 -26.73 -17.72
N PRO A 7 21.21 -26.61 -16.60
CA PRO A 7 20.42 -27.71 -16.06
C PRO A 7 19.36 -28.14 -17.08
N LYS A 8 19.30 -29.44 -17.38
CA LYS A 8 18.26 -30.04 -18.24
C LYS A 8 16.92 -29.90 -17.51
N ALA A 9 16.00 -29.11 -18.07
CA ALA A 9 14.68 -28.89 -17.51
C ALA A 9 13.88 -30.21 -17.47
N ASN A 10 13.26 -30.51 -16.33
CA ASN A 10 12.39 -31.67 -16.16
C ASN A 10 11.07 -31.43 -16.95
N PRO A 11 10.66 -32.31 -17.87
CA PRO A 11 9.47 -32.11 -18.72
C PRO A 11 8.13 -32.02 -17.97
N THR A 12 8.11 -32.30 -16.67
CA THR A 12 6.90 -32.33 -15.83
C THR A 12 6.62 -31.04 -15.06
N THR A 13 7.54 -30.07 -15.03
CA THR A 13 7.22 -28.75 -14.47
C THR A 13 6.20 -28.05 -15.37
N PRO A 14 5.00 -27.68 -14.88
CA PRO A 14 4.06 -26.92 -15.68
C PRO A 14 4.77 -25.69 -16.22
N ARG A 15 4.58 -25.36 -17.50
CA ARG A 15 5.19 -24.18 -18.10
C ARG A 15 4.40 -22.96 -17.61
N CYS A 16 5.04 -21.86 -17.27
CA CYS A 16 4.32 -20.62 -16.95
C CYS A 16 3.76 -19.96 -18.25
N PRO A 17 2.77 -19.06 -18.18
CA PRO A 17 2.26 -18.29 -19.34
C PRO A 17 3.33 -17.58 -20.17
N HIS A 18 4.41 -17.16 -19.51
CA HIS A 18 5.52 -16.44 -20.13
C HIS A 18 6.58 -17.36 -20.76
N TYR A 19 6.32 -18.67 -20.79
CA TYR A 19 7.15 -19.61 -21.52
C TYR A 19 6.73 -19.59 -22.99
N PHE A 20 7.68 -19.28 -23.86
CA PHE A 20 7.49 -19.18 -25.29
C PHE A 20 8.37 -20.21 -26.00
N GLN A 21 7.81 -20.92 -26.97
CA GLN A 21 8.60 -21.76 -27.86
C GLN A 21 8.77 -21.03 -29.19
N GLN A 22 10.00 -20.66 -29.53
CA GLN A 22 10.26 -20.04 -30.84
C GLN A 22 9.92 -21.01 -31.98
N VAL A 23 9.23 -20.50 -32.99
CA VAL A 23 8.77 -21.27 -34.16
C VAL A 23 9.77 -21.06 -35.29
N SER A 24 10.23 -22.13 -35.94
CA SER A 24 11.19 -22.00 -37.04
C SER A 24 10.50 -21.55 -38.33
N ALA A 25 11.21 -20.81 -39.17
CA ALA A 25 10.69 -20.35 -40.47
C ALA A 25 10.20 -21.51 -41.36
N ALA A 26 10.82 -22.69 -41.27
CA ALA A 26 10.41 -23.88 -42.02
C ALA A 26 9.03 -24.45 -41.64
N SER A 27 8.45 -24.00 -40.52
CA SER A 27 7.14 -24.46 -40.03
C SER A 27 6.01 -23.45 -40.25
N LEU A 28 6.29 -22.38 -41.01
CA LEU A 28 5.36 -21.28 -41.29
C LEU A 28 5.20 -21.13 -42.81
N GLN A 29 4.04 -20.65 -43.23
CA GLN A 29 3.81 -20.19 -44.60
C GLN A 29 4.43 -18.79 -44.79
N PRO A 30 4.83 -18.42 -46.02
CA PRO A 30 5.41 -17.10 -46.32
C PRO A 30 4.51 -15.91 -45.92
N GLU A 31 3.21 -16.11 -45.93
CA GLU A 31 2.17 -15.13 -45.58
C GLU A 31 1.75 -15.16 -44.10
N ASP A 32 2.30 -16.07 -43.29
CA ASP A 32 1.96 -16.13 -41.86
C ASP A 32 2.43 -14.85 -41.17
N ALA A 33 1.49 -14.19 -40.49
CA ALA A 33 1.69 -12.93 -39.80
C ALA A 33 1.26 -13.01 -38.34
N CYS A 34 1.68 -12.03 -37.54
CA CYS A 34 1.24 -11.90 -36.16
C CYS A 34 -0.17 -11.31 -36.08
N ASP A 35 -1.14 -12.03 -35.52
CA ASP A 35 -2.54 -11.57 -35.35
C ASP A 35 -2.74 -10.37 -34.39
N ILE A 36 -1.65 -9.78 -33.88
CA ILE A 36 -1.67 -8.61 -32.98
C ILE A 36 -1.23 -7.34 -33.74
N CYS A 37 -0.25 -7.45 -34.64
CA CYS A 37 0.33 -6.32 -35.36
C CYS A 37 0.26 -6.46 -36.89
N ASP A 38 -0.27 -7.58 -37.39
CA ASP A 38 -0.37 -7.95 -38.81
C ASP A 38 0.95 -8.00 -39.58
N HIS A 39 2.10 -7.99 -38.88
CA HIS A 39 3.41 -8.11 -39.51
C HIS A 39 3.76 -9.57 -39.83
N VAL A 40 4.22 -9.80 -41.06
CA VAL A 40 4.71 -11.10 -41.53
C VAL A 40 5.95 -11.53 -40.77
N TYR A 41 5.98 -12.78 -40.33
CA TYR A 41 7.09 -13.31 -39.54
C TYR A 41 8.40 -13.33 -40.31
N TYR A 42 9.52 -13.12 -39.59
CA TYR A 42 10.88 -13.10 -40.15
C TYR A 42 11.10 -12.07 -41.28
N THR A 43 10.16 -11.14 -41.48
CA THR A 43 10.30 -10.01 -42.38
C THR A 43 10.61 -8.76 -41.58
N LYS A 44 11.45 -7.87 -42.13
CA LYS A 44 11.76 -6.60 -41.48
C LYS A 44 10.59 -5.65 -41.61
N ASN A 45 10.18 -5.05 -40.50
CA ASN A 45 9.23 -3.94 -40.51
C ASN A 45 9.91 -2.63 -40.99
N GLU A 46 9.14 -1.54 -41.01
CA GLU A 46 9.62 -0.20 -41.42
C GLU A 46 10.81 0.32 -40.59
N HIS A 47 10.95 -0.17 -39.36
CA HIS A 47 12.04 0.16 -38.43
C HIS A 47 13.25 -0.77 -38.55
N GLY A 48 13.16 -1.81 -39.40
CA GLY A 48 14.22 -2.79 -39.61
C GLY A 48 14.23 -3.96 -38.62
N ASP A 49 13.25 -4.03 -37.70
CA ASP A 49 13.10 -5.09 -36.72
C ASP A 49 12.39 -6.31 -37.31
N LEU A 50 12.76 -7.50 -36.84
CA LEU A 50 12.17 -8.77 -37.28
C LEU A 50 11.08 -9.21 -36.32
N GLU A 51 9.90 -9.52 -36.84
CA GLU A 51 8.85 -10.14 -36.04
C GLU A 51 9.19 -11.63 -35.82
N ILE A 52 9.52 -12.00 -34.57
CA ILE A 52 9.93 -13.36 -34.22
C ILE A 52 8.73 -14.17 -33.73
N PRO A 53 8.28 -15.20 -34.47
CA PRO A 53 7.13 -16.00 -34.08
C PRO A 53 7.45 -16.90 -32.89
N VAL A 54 6.56 -16.88 -31.91
CA VAL A 54 6.59 -17.75 -30.74
C VAL A 54 5.24 -18.40 -30.51
N ARG A 55 5.28 -19.66 -30.08
CA ARG A 55 4.13 -20.46 -29.72
C ARG A 55 3.89 -20.42 -28.21
N LEU A 56 2.65 -20.14 -27.84
CA LEU A 56 2.16 -20.23 -26.47
C LEU A 56 1.85 -21.69 -26.08
N ALA A 57 1.63 -21.92 -24.78
CA ALA A 57 1.24 -23.24 -24.28
C ALA A 57 -0.12 -23.73 -24.81
N CYS A 58 -1.03 -22.83 -25.18
CA CYS A 58 -2.30 -23.16 -25.85
C CYS A 58 -2.13 -23.52 -27.34
N GLY A 59 -0.94 -23.34 -27.92
CA GLY A 59 -0.64 -23.68 -29.31
C GLY A 59 -0.70 -22.52 -30.31
N HIS A 60 -1.32 -21.41 -29.94
CA HIS A 60 -1.37 -20.20 -30.76
C HIS A 60 0.00 -19.54 -30.94
N ILE A 61 0.24 -18.95 -32.12
CA ILE A 61 1.51 -18.34 -32.52
C ILE A 61 1.33 -16.83 -32.64
N PHE A 62 2.24 -16.08 -32.04
CA PHE A 62 2.26 -14.62 -32.10
C PHE A 62 3.69 -14.14 -32.25
N GLY A 63 3.82 -12.87 -32.61
CA GLY A 63 5.04 -12.10 -32.45
C GLY A 63 5.50 -12.06 -31.00
N LYS A 64 6.79 -12.32 -30.75
CA LYS A 64 7.38 -12.45 -29.40
C LYS A 64 7.18 -11.18 -28.57
N ASP A 65 7.38 -10.02 -29.19
CA ASP A 65 7.30 -8.75 -28.48
C ASP A 65 5.84 -8.35 -28.27
N CYS A 66 5.00 -8.53 -29.29
CA CYS A 66 3.55 -8.34 -29.20
C CYS A 66 2.92 -9.18 -28.08
N ILE A 67 3.20 -10.48 -28.02
CA ILE A 67 2.63 -11.33 -26.97
C ILE A 67 3.25 -11.06 -25.59
N SER A 68 4.52 -10.62 -25.55
CA SER A 68 5.14 -10.20 -24.28
C SER A 68 4.48 -8.96 -23.71
N GLU A 69 4.11 -7.99 -24.57
CA GLU A 69 3.39 -6.79 -24.17
C GLU A 69 1.95 -7.10 -23.79
N TRP A 70 1.25 -7.94 -24.54
CA TRP A 70 -0.08 -8.42 -24.18
C TRP A 70 -0.08 -9.10 -22.81
N LEU A 71 0.85 -10.03 -22.58
CA LEU A 71 0.96 -10.77 -21.32
C LEU A 71 1.47 -9.92 -20.14
N ARG A 72 1.95 -8.71 -20.41
CA ARG A 72 2.28 -7.72 -19.38
C ARG A 72 1.03 -7.20 -18.68
N GLU A 73 -0.10 -7.22 -19.37
CA GLU A 73 -1.37 -6.67 -18.89
C GLU A 73 -2.45 -7.74 -18.68
N ARG A 74 -2.37 -8.84 -19.41
CA ARG A 74 -3.35 -9.94 -19.37
C ARG A 74 -2.62 -11.24 -19.09
N ASN A 75 -3.29 -12.23 -18.51
CA ASN A 75 -2.75 -13.59 -18.36
C ASN A 75 -3.45 -14.59 -19.28
N THR A 76 -4.09 -14.11 -20.33
CA THR A 76 -4.87 -14.89 -21.28
C THR A 76 -4.25 -14.83 -22.67
N CYS A 77 -4.49 -15.85 -23.48
CA CYS A 77 -4.22 -15.78 -24.92
C CYS A 77 -5.11 -14.67 -25.54
N PRO A 78 -4.66 -13.96 -26.60
CA PRO A 78 -5.53 -13.08 -27.40
C PRO A 78 -6.82 -13.78 -27.87
N TYR A 79 -6.76 -15.08 -28.17
CA TYR A 79 -7.93 -15.92 -28.48
C TYR A 79 -8.72 -16.39 -27.25
N ARG A 80 -8.40 -15.90 -26.05
CA ARG A 80 -9.03 -16.24 -24.75
C ARG A 80 -8.91 -17.70 -24.30
N ASP A 81 -8.05 -18.48 -24.93
CA ASP A 81 -7.68 -19.79 -24.40
C ASP A 81 -7.01 -19.72 -23.03
N VAL A 82 -7.23 -20.78 -22.27
CA VAL A 82 -6.62 -20.98 -20.94
C VAL A 82 -5.12 -21.18 -21.10
N LEU A 83 -4.35 -20.26 -20.53
CA LEU A 83 -2.92 -20.42 -20.35
C LEU A 83 -2.64 -21.15 -19.03
N PRO A 84 -1.45 -21.76 -18.88
CA PRO A 84 -1.04 -22.38 -17.63
C PRO A 84 -1.11 -21.41 -16.44
N PRO A 85 -1.16 -21.91 -15.19
CA PRO A 85 -1.16 -21.03 -14.03
C PRO A 85 0.13 -20.20 -13.95
N ASN A 86 -0.01 -18.98 -13.44
CA ASN A 86 1.14 -18.12 -13.14
C ASN A 86 2.07 -18.77 -12.11
N GLN A 87 3.36 -18.55 -12.28
CA GLN A 87 4.39 -19.13 -11.42
C GLN A 87 5.30 -18.03 -10.86
N PRO A 88 4.79 -17.17 -9.95
CA PRO A 88 5.55 -16.03 -9.43
C PRO A 88 6.82 -16.46 -8.67
N ARG A 89 6.86 -17.68 -8.12
CA ARG A 89 8.03 -18.23 -7.43
C ARG A 89 9.21 -18.56 -8.35
N THR A 90 8.96 -18.88 -9.62
CA THR A 90 9.98 -19.38 -10.56
C THR A 90 10.12 -18.53 -11.82
N CYS A 91 9.17 -17.65 -12.13
CA CYS A 91 9.17 -16.78 -13.30
C CYS A 91 9.07 -15.31 -12.89
N SER A 92 10.11 -14.52 -13.21
CA SER A 92 10.16 -13.09 -12.89
C SER A 92 9.06 -12.27 -13.57
N LYS A 93 8.62 -12.67 -14.78
CA LYS A 93 7.49 -12.04 -15.48
C LYS A 93 6.15 -12.35 -14.80
N CYS A 94 5.91 -13.61 -14.41
CA CYS A 94 4.74 -13.96 -13.61
C CYS A 94 4.73 -13.21 -12.28
N ARG A 95 5.88 -13.11 -11.61
CA ARG A 95 6.02 -12.33 -10.38
C ARG A 95 5.68 -10.86 -10.59
N ARG A 96 6.13 -10.24 -11.69
CA ARG A 96 5.80 -8.85 -12.01
C ARG A 96 4.32 -8.68 -12.34
N TRP A 97 3.74 -9.62 -13.07
CA TRP A 97 2.30 -9.62 -13.38
C TRP A 97 1.47 -9.75 -12.11
N ASP A 98 1.88 -10.64 -11.19
CA ASP A 98 1.22 -10.87 -9.90
C ASP A 98 1.23 -9.61 -9.02
N ARG A 99 2.37 -8.88 -8.98
CA ARG A 99 2.46 -7.56 -8.31
C ARG A 99 1.43 -6.57 -8.87
N ARG A 100 1.34 -6.46 -10.20
CA ARG A 100 0.36 -5.57 -10.87
C ARG A 100 -1.07 -6.04 -10.74
N ARG A 101 -1.32 -7.31 -10.44
CA ARG A 101 -2.69 -7.80 -10.20
C ARG A 101 -3.25 -7.19 -8.91
N GLY A 102 -2.44 -7.03 -7.87
CA GLY A 102 -2.84 -6.31 -6.65
C GLY A 102 -3.16 -4.83 -6.91
N GLU A 103 -2.50 -4.20 -7.89
CA GLU A 103 -2.82 -2.84 -8.33
C GLU A 103 -4.13 -2.77 -9.15
N ARG A 104 -4.58 -3.89 -9.74
CA ARG A 104 -5.73 -3.97 -10.67
C ARG A 104 -6.93 -4.70 -10.10
N SER A 105 -6.79 -5.39 -8.98
CA SER A 105 -7.95 -5.88 -8.26
C SER A 105 -8.70 -4.65 -7.79
N HIS A 106 -9.89 -4.41 -8.36
CA HIS A 106 -10.88 -3.48 -7.80
C HIS A 106 -11.37 -3.91 -6.41
N THR A 107 -10.70 -4.89 -5.81
CA THR A 107 -10.87 -5.38 -4.46
C THR A 107 -10.24 -4.37 -3.51
N VAL A 108 -11.10 -3.72 -2.76
CA VAL A 108 -10.76 -2.77 -1.71
C VAL A 108 -11.09 -3.37 -0.36
N ILE A 109 -10.31 -3.01 0.66
CA ILE A 109 -10.61 -3.25 2.06
C ILE A 109 -11.51 -2.11 2.52
N VAL A 110 -12.64 -2.43 3.16
CA VAL A 110 -13.39 -1.48 3.98
C VAL A 110 -12.73 -1.39 5.34
N VAL A 111 -12.37 -0.19 5.75
CA VAL A 111 -11.73 0.01 7.05
C VAL A 111 -12.79 -0.06 8.14
N HIS A 112 -12.67 -1.05 9.03
CA HIS A 112 -13.46 -1.13 10.25
C HIS A 112 -12.54 -0.91 11.45
N ALA A 113 -12.43 0.35 11.88
CA ALA A 113 -11.33 0.81 12.74
C ALA A 113 -11.14 -0.05 13.99
N SER A 114 -12.23 -0.36 14.70
CA SER A 114 -12.18 -1.13 15.95
C SER A 114 -11.75 -2.58 15.76
N GLU A 115 -12.26 -3.24 14.72
CA GLU A 115 -12.00 -4.65 14.43
C GLU A 115 -10.57 -4.83 13.90
N MET A 116 -10.18 -3.98 12.95
CA MET A 116 -8.84 -3.94 12.38
C MET A 116 -7.78 -3.61 13.44
N PHE A 117 -8.06 -2.67 14.34
CA PHE A 117 -7.15 -2.35 15.45
C PHE A 117 -6.93 -3.54 16.38
N ARG A 118 -8.01 -4.26 16.73
CA ARG A 118 -7.93 -5.47 17.54
C ARG A 118 -7.08 -6.54 16.85
N ALA A 119 -7.37 -6.84 15.58
CA ALA A 119 -6.64 -7.84 14.80
C ALA A 119 -5.14 -7.51 14.69
N PHE A 120 -4.81 -6.24 14.43
CA PHE A 120 -3.41 -5.82 14.36
C PHE A 120 -2.69 -5.96 15.70
N LYS A 121 -3.35 -5.58 16.80
CA LYS A 121 -2.79 -5.73 18.15
C LYS A 121 -2.52 -7.19 18.49
N GLU A 122 -3.46 -8.09 18.19
CA GLU A 122 -3.33 -9.53 18.38
C GLU A 122 -2.15 -10.08 17.56
N LYS A 123 -2.02 -9.70 16.28
CA LYS A 123 -0.88 -10.07 15.43
C LYS A 123 0.47 -9.67 16.02
N LEU A 124 0.58 -8.46 16.57
CA LEU A 124 1.82 -8.01 17.23
C LEU A 124 2.13 -8.82 18.48
N ASP A 125 1.11 -9.18 19.25
CA ASP A 125 1.27 -10.00 20.46
C ASP A 125 1.69 -11.44 20.13
N GLU A 126 1.12 -12.03 19.08
CA GLU A 126 1.51 -13.35 18.57
C GLU A 126 2.97 -13.37 18.12
N LEU A 127 3.39 -12.42 17.28
CA LEU A 127 4.78 -12.32 16.82
C LEU A 127 5.75 -12.15 18.00
N ALA A 128 5.41 -11.30 18.97
CA ALA A 128 6.24 -11.09 20.15
C ALA A 128 6.33 -12.33 21.05
N ALA A 129 5.26 -13.13 21.17
CA ALA A 129 5.27 -14.40 21.89
C ALA A 129 6.13 -15.46 21.18
N ASP A 130 6.11 -15.45 19.86
CA ASP A 130 6.71 -16.45 18.98
C ASP A 130 8.22 -16.25 18.73
N ASP A 131 8.71 -15.02 18.70
CA ASP A 131 10.14 -14.69 18.85
C ASP A 131 10.33 -13.31 19.50
N LYS A 132 10.42 -13.29 20.83
CA LYS A 132 10.63 -12.06 21.60
C LYS A 132 11.94 -11.33 21.26
N LYS A 133 12.97 -12.03 20.77
CA LYS A 133 14.27 -11.40 20.44
C LYS A 133 14.19 -10.63 19.11
N LEU A 134 13.44 -11.19 18.16
CA LEU A 134 13.26 -10.62 16.83
C LEU A 134 12.13 -9.58 16.81
N PHE A 135 10.96 -9.93 17.35
CA PHE A 135 9.73 -9.14 17.28
C PHE A 135 9.35 -8.42 18.57
N GLY A 136 10.14 -8.58 19.64
CA GLY A 136 9.89 -7.88 20.90
C GLY A 136 9.97 -6.36 20.75
N ILE A 137 8.87 -5.68 21.07
CA ILE A 137 8.76 -4.23 21.15
C ILE A 137 8.80 -3.80 22.62
N ALA A 138 9.56 -2.75 22.95
CA ALA A 138 9.48 -2.14 24.27
C ALA A 138 8.06 -1.58 24.52
N ASN A 139 7.49 -1.77 25.71
CA ASN A 139 6.10 -1.39 25.99
C ASN A 139 5.76 0.05 25.59
N GLY A 140 6.62 1.02 25.91
CA GLY A 140 6.39 2.43 25.53
C GLY A 140 6.38 2.67 24.02
N ALA A 141 7.19 1.92 23.25
CA ALA A 141 7.17 1.99 21.79
C ALA A 141 5.93 1.29 21.21
N LYS A 142 5.52 0.15 21.80
CA LYS A 142 4.29 -0.56 21.41
C LYS A 142 3.05 0.32 21.62
N THR A 143 2.95 0.99 22.77
CA THR A 143 1.85 1.92 23.06
C THR A 143 1.78 3.04 22.02
N LYS A 144 2.90 3.73 21.75
CA LYS A 144 2.93 4.80 20.73
C LYS A 144 2.55 4.30 19.34
N LEU A 145 3.05 3.14 18.94
CA LEU A 145 2.69 2.53 17.66
C LEU A 145 1.18 2.28 17.59
N LEU A 146 0.60 1.67 18.63
CA LEU A 146 -0.81 1.34 18.67
C LEU A 146 -1.69 2.61 18.71
N ASP A 147 -1.29 3.64 19.44
CA ASP A 147 -2.02 4.91 19.49
C ASP A 147 -2.07 5.59 18.11
N GLU A 148 -0.93 5.66 17.43
CA GLU A 148 -0.82 6.17 16.06
C GLU A 148 -1.68 5.35 15.09
N PHE A 149 -1.59 4.02 15.17
CA PHE A 149 -2.35 3.12 14.33
C PHE A 149 -3.86 3.25 14.55
N GLN A 150 -4.29 3.34 15.80
CA GLN A 150 -5.69 3.52 16.16
C GLN A 150 -6.23 4.87 15.69
N TRP A 151 -5.42 5.94 15.80
CA TRP A 151 -5.79 7.25 15.30
C TRP A 151 -6.00 7.22 13.78
N LYS A 152 -5.04 6.68 13.01
CA LYS A 152 -5.17 6.54 11.56
C LYS A 152 -6.38 5.69 11.17
N LEU A 153 -6.59 4.54 11.82
CA LEU A 153 -7.76 3.70 11.54
C LEU A 153 -9.08 4.45 11.72
N ARG A 154 -9.20 5.32 12.74
CA ARG A 154 -10.40 6.16 12.93
C ARG A 154 -10.57 7.22 11.85
N GLU A 155 -9.47 7.78 11.35
CA GLU A 155 -9.49 8.75 10.24
C GLU A 155 -10.06 8.12 8.96
N TYR A 156 -9.71 6.86 8.70
CA TYR A 156 -10.16 6.12 7.52
C TYR A 156 -11.38 5.22 7.76
N ASP A 157 -12.06 5.31 8.91
CA ASP A 157 -13.17 4.41 9.23
C ASP A 157 -14.26 4.48 8.14
N ARG A 158 -14.68 3.30 7.67
CA ARG A 158 -15.63 3.08 6.55
C ARG A 158 -15.17 3.55 5.18
N GLN A 159 -13.90 3.92 5.02
CA GLN A 159 -13.30 4.18 3.72
C GLN A 159 -12.84 2.89 3.05
N PHE A 160 -12.58 2.99 1.75
CA PHE A 160 -12.21 1.86 0.89
C PHE A 160 -10.80 2.06 0.35
N HIS A 161 -9.91 1.10 0.60
CA HIS A 161 -8.52 1.21 0.15
C HIS A 161 -8.02 -0.10 -0.46
N PRO A 162 -7.25 -0.04 -1.56
CA PRO A 162 -6.48 -1.20 -2.01
C PRO A 162 -5.55 -1.68 -0.88
N PRO A 163 -5.38 -3.00 -0.67
CA PRO A 163 -4.57 -3.54 0.43
C PRO A 163 -3.16 -2.97 0.52
N ALA A 164 -2.49 -2.82 -0.63
CA ALA A 164 -1.14 -2.27 -0.69
C ALA A 164 -1.10 -0.79 -0.26
N ALA A 165 -2.08 -0.01 -0.70
CA ALA A 165 -2.21 1.40 -0.34
C ALA A 165 -2.51 1.54 1.16
N PHE A 166 -3.48 0.77 1.64
CA PHE A 166 -3.85 0.74 3.06
C PHE A 166 -2.67 0.38 3.95
N ALA A 167 -1.91 -0.67 3.60
CA ALA A 167 -0.71 -1.04 4.32
C ALA A 167 0.32 0.10 4.38
N ARG A 168 0.49 0.87 3.29
CA ARG A 168 1.40 2.02 3.27
C ARG A 168 0.89 3.18 4.13
N MET A 169 -0.41 3.46 4.09
CA MET A 169 -1.04 4.47 4.95
C MET A 169 -0.85 4.15 6.43
N MET A 170 -0.99 2.87 6.79
CA MET A 170 -0.83 2.38 8.16
C MET A 170 0.64 2.25 8.60
N ASP A 171 1.59 2.17 7.67
CA ASP A 171 3.01 2.02 8.00
C ASP A 171 3.64 3.36 8.43
N PRO A 172 4.07 3.49 9.70
CA PRO A 172 4.69 4.72 10.19
C PRO A 172 6.00 5.07 9.49
N MET A 173 6.68 4.13 8.80
CA MET A 173 7.92 4.37 8.07
C MET A 173 7.70 4.85 6.64
N LEU A 174 6.60 4.43 6.02
CA LEU A 174 6.30 4.78 4.64
C LEU A 174 5.54 6.10 4.57
N GLY A 175 4.66 6.36 5.54
CA GLY A 175 3.97 7.65 5.64
C GLY A 175 4.83 8.78 6.21
N ALA A 176 5.94 8.48 6.90
CA ALA A 176 6.77 9.51 7.51
C ALA A 176 7.86 10.02 6.57
N TYR A 177 7.88 11.34 6.39
CA TYR A 177 8.98 12.02 5.73
C TYR A 177 10.29 11.90 6.51
N ASP A 178 10.29 12.16 7.83
CA ASP A 178 11.46 11.96 8.69
C ASP A 178 11.47 10.55 9.30
N ARG A 179 11.91 9.58 8.51
CA ARG A 179 12.14 8.19 8.96
C ARG A 179 13.10 8.10 10.15
N ARG A 180 14.01 9.07 10.35
CA ARG A 180 14.91 9.07 11.52
C ARG A 180 14.16 9.48 12.78
N LYS A 181 13.21 10.43 12.70
CA LYS A 181 12.32 10.79 13.80
C LYS A 181 11.50 9.60 14.27
N VAL A 182 10.85 8.91 13.34
CA VAL A 182 10.07 7.69 13.65
C VAL A 182 10.94 6.64 14.34
N ARG A 183 12.17 6.42 13.85
CA ARG A 183 13.13 5.51 14.49
C ARG A 183 13.51 5.91 15.92
N ARG A 184 13.63 7.21 16.21
CA ARG A 184 13.90 7.71 17.56
C ARG A 184 12.70 7.52 18.48
N GLU A 185 11.48 7.74 17.97
CA GLU A 185 10.25 7.73 18.77
C GLU A 185 9.73 6.32 19.08
N LEU A 186 9.78 5.42 18.09
CA LEU A 186 9.34 4.03 18.17
C LEU A 186 10.48 3.07 18.53
N GLY A 187 11.73 3.53 18.50
CA GLY A 187 12.91 2.76 18.89
C GLY A 187 13.43 1.80 17.81
N TRP A 188 14.75 1.58 17.84
CA TRP A 188 15.48 0.81 16.82
C TRP A 188 15.05 -0.66 16.70
N GLY A 189 14.46 -1.25 17.75
CA GLY A 189 14.06 -2.66 17.77
C GLY A 189 13.00 -3.02 16.72
N MET A 190 12.08 -2.11 16.43
CA MET A 190 11.03 -2.29 15.42
C MET A 190 11.59 -2.28 13.99
N PHE A 191 12.78 -1.71 13.81
CA PHE A 191 13.42 -1.55 12.51
C PHE A 191 14.51 -2.58 12.25
N LYS A 192 14.55 -3.63 13.08
CA LYS A 192 15.41 -4.78 12.81
C LYS A 192 14.98 -5.44 11.51
N MET A 193 15.99 -5.91 10.81
CA MET A 193 15.84 -6.61 9.57
C MET A 193 15.40 -8.05 9.79
N ILE A 194 14.43 -8.52 9.00
CA ILE A 194 14.09 -9.94 8.96
C ILE A 194 15.27 -10.68 8.31
N PRO A 195 15.88 -11.68 8.99
CA PRO A 195 16.92 -12.48 8.36
C PRO A 195 16.36 -13.19 7.13
N HIS A 196 16.99 -13.03 5.97
CA HIS A 196 16.61 -13.75 4.74
C HIS A 196 16.79 -15.28 4.85
N THR A 197 17.54 -15.74 5.84
CA THR A 197 17.84 -17.16 6.10
C THR A 197 17.48 -17.50 7.53
N GLY A 198 16.48 -18.37 7.72
CA GLY A 198 16.06 -18.85 9.03
C GLY A 198 14.60 -19.35 9.02
N PRO A 199 14.05 -19.73 10.19
CA PRO A 199 12.63 -20.09 10.34
C PRO A 199 11.64 -18.93 10.02
N ALA A 200 12.14 -17.79 9.54
CA ALA A 200 11.40 -16.65 8.99
C ALA A 200 10.58 -16.95 7.71
N LYS A 201 10.19 -18.21 7.47
CA LYS A 201 9.04 -18.57 6.62
C LYS A 201 7.70 -18.12 7.20
N ARG A 202 7.70 -17.44 8.35
CA ARG A 202 6.49 -16.98 9.06
C ARG A 202 5.75 -15.88 8.33
N PHE A 203 6.47 -15.01 7.62
CA PHE A 203 5.83 -14.12 6.67
C PHE A 203 5.63 -14.89 5.37
N THR A 204 4.37 -15.25 5.10
CA THR A 204 3.98 -16.08 3.96
C THR A 204 4.02 -15.30 2.64
N TRP A 205 3.88 -13.97 2.75
CA TRP A 205 3.88 -13.06 1.62
C TRP A 205 5.28 -12.54 1.35
N SER A 206 5.72 -12.76 0.11
CA SER A 206 7.03 -12.31 -0.37
C SER A 206 7.20 -10.80 -0.16
N LEU A 207 8.42 -10.39 0.19
CA LEU A 207 8.96 -9.01 0.29
C LEU A 207 8.70 -8.09 -0.94
N ASP A 208 7.88 -8.51 -1.89
CA ASP A 208 7.88 -8.07 -3.29
C ASP A 208 6.98 -6.85 -3.59
N VAL A 209 6.22 -6.34 -2.61
CA VAL A 209 5.40 -5.10 -2.71
C VAL A 209 6.20 -3.85 -2.28
N VAL A 210 7.52 -3.85 -2.45
CA VAL A 210 8.31 -2.61 -2.40
C VAL A 210 8.35 -2.07 -3.83
N GLU A 211 7.34 -1.29 -4.17
CA GLU A 211 7.23 -0.67 -5.50
C GLU A 211 8.28 0.40 -5.75
N ASP A 212 8.91 0.94 -4.70
CA ASP A 212 9.92 1.98 -4.89
C ASP A 212 11.24 1.58 -4.27
N GLY A 213 12.33 1.79 -5.01
CA GLY A 213 13.69 1.76 -4.49
C GLY A 213 13.99 2.77 -3.37
N GLU A 214 12.95 3.34 -2.73
CA GLU A 214 13.00 4.20 -1.57
C GLU A 214 13.37 3.50 -0.27
N LEU A 215 13.06 2.20 -0.13
CA LEU A 215 13.65 1.39 0.92
C LEU A 215 15.02 0.96 0.41
N ASP A 216 16.01 1.81 0.71
CA ASP A 216 17.44 1.71 0.45
C ASP A 216 17.82 0.31 -0.04
N SER A 217 18.11 0.17 -1.34
CA SER A 217 18.29 -1.09 -2.09
C SER A 217 19.26 -2.12 -1.50
N ARG A 218 19.96 -1.77 -0.41
CA ARG A 218 20.90 -2.62 0.34
C ARG A 218 20.40 -3.02 1.73
N GLY A 219 19.37 -2.35 2.27
CA GLY A 219 18.96 -2.44 3.66
C GLY A 219 17.93 -3.51 3.96
N GLY A 220 17.10 -3.89 2.99
CA GLY A 220 15.92 -4.73 3.19
C GLY A 220 14.80 -4.04 3.99
N ILE A 221 13.65 -4.70 4.10
CA ILE A 221 12.46 -4.19 4.78
C ILE A 221 12.49 -4.46 6.30
N PRO A 222 12.26 -3.44 7.15
CA PRO A 222 11.97 -3.62 8.57
C PRO A 222 10.88 -4.66 8.83
N TRP A 223 11.02 -5.47 9.89
CA TRP A 223 10.02 -6.48 10.18
C TRP A 223 8.62 -5.89 10.46
N ILE A 224 8.54 -4.71 11.07
CA ILE A 224 7.24 -4.07 11.35
C ILE A 224 6.51 -3.67 10.07
N THR A 225 7.24 -3.15 9.08
CA THR A 225 6.69 -2.84 7.76
C THR A 225 6.16 -4.11 7.09
N GLN A 226 6.90 -5.22 7.16
CA GLN A 226 6.44 -6.50 6.64
C GLN A 226 5.20 -7.01 7.38
N CYS A 227 5.17 -6.87 8.72
CA CYS A 227 4.02 -7.25 9.55
C CYS A 227 2.75 -6.50 9.17
N ILE A 228 2.82 -5.16 8.99
CA ILE A 228 1.66 -4.34 8.63
C ILE A 228 1.13 -4.74 7.24
N ARG A 229 2.04 -5.03 6.30
CA ARG A 229 1.66 -5.46 4.94
C ARG A 229 1.00 -6.82 4.92
N GLU A 230 1.56 -7.79 5.64
CA GLU A 230 0.98 -9.12 5.75
C GLU A 230 -0.37 -9.05 6.43
N TRP A 231 -0.47 -8.32 7.55
CA TRP A 231 -1.74 -8.08 8.24
C TRP A 231 -2.79 -7.46 7.31
N ALA A 232 -2.47 -6.39 6.57
CA ALA A 232 -3.41 -5.78 5.64
C ALA A 232 -3.87 -6.74 4.53
N THR A 233 -2.98 -7.64 4.09
CA THR A 233 -3.32 -8.67 3.09
C THR A 233 -4.19 -9.77 3.71
N GLU A 234 -3.89 -10.21 4.93
CA GLU A 234 -4.70 -11.18 5.68
C GLU A 234 -6.09 -10.63 5.94
N MET A 235 -6.24 -9.34 6.26
CA MET A 235 -7.55 -8.70 6.40
C MET A 235 -8.35 -8.80 5.09
N LEU A 236 -7.71 -8.63 3.93
CA LEU A 236 -8.39 -8.86 2.66
C LEU A 236 -8.84 -10.32 2.49
N GLU A 237 -8.04 -11.30 2.87
CA GLU A 237 -8.42 -12.70 2.69
C GLU A 237 -9.50 -13.14 3.68
N GLU A 238 -9.31 -12.85 4.97
CA GLU A 238 -10.22 -13.23 6.05
C GLU A 238 -11.60 -12.61 5.87
N PHE A 239 -11.66 -11.30 5.62
CA PHE A 239 -12.93 -10.62 5.43
C PHE A 239 -13.62 -10.94 4.08
N SER A 240 -12.89 -11.53 3.12
CA SER A 240 -13.50 -12.03 1.88
C SER A 240 -14.31 -13.31 2.10
N HIS A 241 -13.85 -14.16 3.02
CA HIS A 241 -14.41 -15.49 3.21
C HIS A 241 -15.64 -15.49 4.13
N GLU A 242 -15.75 -14.51 5.03
CA GLU A 242 -16.82 -14.46 6.02
C GLU A 242 -18.14 -13.85 5.48
N GLY A 243 -18.19 -13.46 4.20
CA GLY A 243 -19.38 -12.86 3.59
C GLY A 243 -19.78 -11.52 4.22
N HIS A 244 -18.85 -10.90 4.95
CA HIS A 244 -19.03 -9.57 5.49
C HIS A 244 -18.92 -8.52 4.37
N ASN A 245 -19.61 -7.39 4.52
CA ASN A 245 -19.58 -6.26 3.58
C ASN A 245 -18.23 -5.50 3.57
N HIS A 246 -17.15 -6.16 3.96
CA HIS A 246 -15.83 -5.58 4.17
C HIS A 246 -14.96 -5.57 2.91
N ILE A 247 -15.44 -6.22 1.85
CA ILE A 247 -14.77 -6.23 0.55
C ILE A 247 -15.80 -5.93 -0.52
N GLN A 248 -15.47 -4.92 -1.31
CA GLN A 248 -16.27 -4.54 -2.46
C GLN A 248 -15.47 -4.80 -3.73
N GLU A 249 -16.09 -5.50 -4.67
CA GLU A 249 -15.58 -5.58 -6.04
C GLU A 249 -16.11 -4.37 -6.80
N GLY A 250 -15.22 -3.48 -7.23
CA GLY A 250 -15.58 -2.30 -8.01
C GLY A 250 -15.69 -1.02 -7.18
N TYR A 251 -15.14 0.06 -7.70
CA TYR A 251 -15.25 1.40 -7.14
C TYR A 251 -16.57 2.04 -7.58
N GLU A 252 -17.72 1.55 -7.11
CA GLU A 252 -18.94 2.37 -7.18
C GLU A 252 -18.87 3.40 -6.06
N VAL A 253 -18.16 4.50 -6.32
CA VAL A 253 -18.37 5.75 -5.60
C VAL A 253 -19.77 6.20 -5.98
N LYS A 254 -20.77 5.79 -5.20
CA LYS A 254 -22.08 6.44 -5.29
C LYS A 254 -21.82 7.93 -5.07
N ASP A 255 -22.40 8.78 -5.91
CA ASP A 255 -22.36 10.24 -5.87
C ASP A 255 -22.98 10.82 -4.57
N GLY A 256 -22.54 10.32 -3.43
CA GLY A 256 -22.89 10.76 -2.10
C GLY A 256 -21.92 11.86 -1.71
N THR A 257 -22.49 12.96 -1.25
CA THR A 257 -21.89 14.20 -0.77
C THR A 257 -21.00 14.06 0.46
N ASP A 258 -20.40 12.88 0.70
CA ASP A 258 -19.52 12.64 1.83
C ASP A 258 -18.07 12.82 1.37
N ASP A 259 -17.40 13.83 1.94
CA ASP A 259 -16.01 14.18 1.66
C ASP A 259 -15.08 12.99 1.95
N VAL A 260 -14.80 12.17 0.94
CA VAL A 260 -13.84 11.08 1.05
C VAL A 260 -12.43 11.68 1.06
N VAL A 261 -11.77 11.60 2.22
CA VAL A 261 -10.40 12.08 2.40
C VAL A 261 -9.42 11.05 1.86
N TRP A 262 -8.87 11.30 0.67
CA TRP A 262 -7.83 10.44 0.11
C TRP A 262 -6.45 10.81 0.66
N ALA A 263 -5.65 9.81 1.02
CA ALA A 263 -4.27 10.05 1.43
C ALA A 263 -3.41 10.46 0.22
N VAL A 264 -2.72 11.59 0.33
CA VAL A 264 -1.72 12.01 -0.65
C VAL A 264 -0.47 11.16 -0.46
N ARG A 265 -0.02 10.46 -1.52
CA ARG A 265 1.23 9.70 -1.53
C ARG A 265 2.44 10.60 -1.71
N SER A 266 2.38 11.53 -2.67
CA SER A 266 3.49 12.45 -2.95
C SER A 266 3.02 13.65 -3.77
N ILE A 267 3.72 14.77 -3.62
CA ILE A 267 3.59 15.93 -4.51
C ILE A 267 4.58 15.74 -5.67
N VAL A 268 4.07 15.77 -6.90
CA VAL A 268 4.84 15.55 -8.14
C VAL A 268 5.04 16.83 -8.96
N GLY A 269 4.37 17.91 -8.58
CA GLY A 269 4.46 19.20 -9.24
C GLY A 269 3.67 20.27 -8.51
N TYR A 270 3.84 21.52 -8.94
CA TYR A 270 3.06 22.64 -8.44
C TYR A 270 2.82 23.67 -9.56
N ARG A 271 1.76 24.47 -9.42
CA ARG A 271 1.51 25.63 -10.27
C ARG A 271 1.05 26.80 -9.40
N ARG A 272 1.42 28.01 -9.80
CA ARG A 272 0.96 29.24 -9.16
C ARG A 272 -0.28 29.73 -9.87
N ASN A 273 -1.31 30.00 -9.10
CA ASN A 273 -2.54 30.62 -9.59
C ASN A 273 -2.35 32.14 -9.68
N GLY A 274 -3.20 32.81 -10.45
CA GLY A 274 -3.11 34.27 -10.68
C GLY A 274 -3.30 35.12 -9.42
N ASP A 275 -3.89 34.56 -8.37
CA ASP A 275 -4.08 35.18 -7.05
C ASP A 275 -2.88 34.95 -6.09
N GLY A 276 -1.84 34.24 -6.54
CA GLY A 276 -0.67 33.90 -5.76
C GLY A 276 -0.80 32.63 -4.91
N THR A 277 -1.95 31.95 -4.92
CA THR A 277 -2.10 30.63 -4.30
C THR A 277 -1.33 29.56 -5.08
N VAL A 278 -1.01 28.46 -4.41
CA VAL A 278 -0.32 27.31 -5.01
C VAL A 278 -1.30 26.15 -5.09
N THR A 279 -1.36 25.51 -6.26
CA THR A 279 -2.00 24.19 -6.41
C THR A 279 -0.93 23.15 -6.65
N TYR A 280 -1.03 22.03 -5.95
CA TYR A 280 -0.08 20.94 -6.00
C TYR A 280 -0.63 19.82 -6.85
N LYS A 281 0.19 19.32 -7.78
CA LYS A 281 -0.12 18.09 -8.48
C LYS A 281 0.27 16.93 -7.57
N VAL A 282 -0.70 16.12 -7.18
CA VAL A 282 -0.49 15.01 -6.25
C VAL A 282 -0.60 13.66 -6.92
N ARG A 283 0.08 12.67 -6.34
CA ARG A 283 -0.20 11.25 -6.51
C ARG A 283 -0.98 10.79 -5.28
N TRP A 284 -2.14 10.20 -5.49
CA TRP A 284 -2.96 9.62 -4.42
C TRP A 284 -2.49 8.21 -4.08
N GLU A 285 -2.62 7.85 -2.81
CA GLU A 285 -2.30 6.52 -2.32
C GLU A 285 -3.36 5.51 -2.82
N GLY A 286 -2.95 4.51 -3.61
CA GLY A 286 -3.87 3.47 -4.13
C GLY A 286 -4.60 3.79 -5.42
N HIS A 287 -4.46 5.00 -5.97
CA HIS A 287 -5.21 5.45 -7.16
C HIS A 287 -4.33 5.75 -8.37
N GLU A 288 -3.18 5.09 -8.48
CA GLU A 288 -2.24 5.26 -9.60
C GLU A 288 -2.82 4.84 -10.95
N HIS A 289 -3.78 3.92 -10.92
CA HIS A 289 -4.45 3.35 -12.09
C HIS A 289 -5.80 4.01 -12.38
N TRP A 290 -6.23 5.00 -11.59
CA TRP A 290 -7.44 5.72 -11.89
C TRP A 290 -7.21 6.60 -13.12
N ASP A 291 -8.07 6.44 -14.13
CA ASP A 291 -8.22 7.35 -15.27
C ASP A 291 -8.88 8.67 -14.81
N VAL A 292 -8.43 9.22 -13.67
CA VAL A 292 -8.77 10.58 -13.28
C VAL A 292 -8.13 11.51 -14.30
N SER A 293 -8.92 12.50 -14.72
CA SER A 293 -8.41 13.56 -15.59
C SER A 293 -7.21 14.24 -14.92
N GLU A 294 -6.27 14.72 -15.74
CA GLU A 294 -5.09 15.42 -15.24
C GLU A 294 -5.43 16.63 -14.34
N GLU A 295 -6.59 17.26 -14.54
CA GLU A 295 -7.06 18.36 -13.69
C GLU A 295 -7.47 17.90 -12.27
N GLN A 296 -8.02 16.71 -12.10
CA GLN A 296 -8.40 16.16 -10.78
C GLN A 296 -7.20 15.80 -9.89
N ARG A 297 -5.98 15.88 -10.42
CA ARG A 297 -4.74 15.67 -9.66
C ARG A 297 -4.22 16.94 -9.01
N TRP A 298 -4.83 18.09 -9.29
CA TRP A 298 -4.41 19.37 -8.71
C TRP A 298 -5.23 19.67 -7.47
N VAL A 299 -4.56 19.67 -6.31
CA VAL A 299 -5.14 19.92 -5.00
C VAL A 299 -4.69 21.30 -4.54
N PRO A 300 -5.61 22.20 -4.15
CA PRO A 300 -5.22 23.48 -3.60
C PRO A 300 -4.60 23.30 -2.22
N GLU A 301 -3.71 24.20 -1.84
CA GLU A 301 -2.96 24.11 -0.58
C GLU A 301 -3.86 23.98 0.65
N GLU A 302 -5.02 24.64 0.65
CA GLU A 302 -6.00 24.62 1.74
C GLU A 302 -6.62 23.24 2.00
N ASP A 303 -6.57 22.32 1.04
CA ASP A 303 -7.20 21.00 1.14
C ASP A 303 -6.25 19.93 1.72
N PHE A 304 -5.00 20.29 2.02
CA PHE A 304 -4.07 19.37 2.68
C PHE A 304 -4.39 19.25 4.18
N ALA A 305 -4.85 18.07 4.61
CA ALA A 305 -5.15 17.76 6.01
C ALA A 305 -3.92 17.87 6.95
N SER A 306 -2.70 17.68 6.42
CA SER A 306 -1.43 17.81 7.14
C SER A 306 -0.47 18.71 6.36
N HIS A 307 0.00 19.78 7.01
CA HIS A 307 0.89 20.78 6.40
C HIS A 307 2.31 20.27 6.15
N ASP A 308 2.74 19.20 6.83
CA ASP A 308 4.14 18.75 6.81
C ASP A 308 4.63 18.39 5.40
N MET A 309 3.79 17.72 4.59
CA MET A 309 4.21 17.21 3.28
C MET A 309 4.49 18.34 2.27
N HIS A 310 3.59 19.33 2.20
CA HIS A 310 3.76 20.44 1.26
C HIS A 310 4.77 21.47 1.77
N GLU A 311 4.88 21.70 3.09
CA GLU A 311 5.94 22.56 3.65
C GLU A 311 7.35 22.06 3.28
N GLN A 312 7.56 20.74 3.31
CA GLN A 312 8.83 20.14 2.94
C GLN A 312 9.06 20.17 1.43
N TYR A 313 8.01 19.94 0.64
CA TYR A 313 8.07 20.09 -0.81
C TYR A 313 8.42 21.53 -1.20
N ASP A 314 7.79 22.50 -0.55
CA ASP A 314 8.01 23.92 -0.71
C ASP A 314 9.44 24.31 -0.38
N HIS A 315 9.94 23.85 0.77
CA HIS A 315 11.32 24.05 1.15
C HIS A 315 12.30 23.47 0.12
N ALA A 316 12.04 22.25 -0.39
CA ALA A 316 12.89 21.60 -1.38
C ALA A 316 12.87 22.28 -2.75
N HIS A 317 11.76 22.94 -3.12
CA HIS A 317 11.57 23.60 -4.42
C HIS A 317 11.67 25.13 -4.35
N GLY A 318 12.02 25.70 -3.20
CA GLY A 318 12.13 27.14 -3.00
C GLY A 318 10.80 27.88 -3.16
N ILE A 319 9.68 27.23 -2.86
CA ILE A 319 8.34 27.84 -2.86
C ILE A 319 8.22 28.62 -1.55
N PRO A 320 7.94 29.94 -1.57
CA PRO A 320 7.75 30.71 -0.36
C PRO A 320 6.52 30.20 0.39
N PRO A 321 6.57 30.09 1.72
CA PRO A 321 5.44 29.63 2.51
C PRO A 321 4.26 30.58 2.28
N TYR A 322 3.11 29.99 2.00
CA TYR A 322 1.88 30.72 1.79
C TYR A 322 1.50 31.54 3.03
N ARG A 323 1.01 32.75 2.79
CA ARG A 323 0.56 33.67 3.83
C ARG A 323 -0.95 33.85 3.72
N ARG A 324 -1.72 32.91 4.26
CA ARG A 324 -3.18 33.08 4.37
C ARG A 324 -3.49 34.30 5.23
N GLY A 325 -3.98 35.38 4.61
CA GLY A 325 -4.50 36.57 5.32
C GLY A 325 -3.47 37.40 6.09
N GLY A 326 -2.19 37.41 5.68
CA GLY A 326 -1.18 38.31 6.26
C GLY A 326 -0.71 37.99 7.69
N ARG A 327 -1.26 36.95 8.33
CA ARG A 327 -0.75 36.42 9.60
C ARG A 327 0.03 35.13 9.34
N ARG A 328 1.30 35.14 9.74
CA ARG A 328 2.14 33.93 9.78
C ARG A 328 1.52 32.98 10.81
N TRP A 329 1.15 31.77 10.41
CA TRP A 329 0.77 30.74 11.37
C TRP A 329 1.98 30.48 12.27
N ALA A 330 1.81 30.71 13.57
CA ALA A 330 2.82 30.34 14.55
C ALA A 330 2.78 28.83 14.68
N ILE A 331 3.95 28.20 14.47
CA ILE A 331 4.16 26.76 14.64
C ILE A 331 3.67 26.36 16.04
N GLN A 332 2.59 25.60 16.14
CA GLN A 332 2.22 24.91 17.38
C GLN A 332 3.25 23.79 17.62
N GLY A 333 4.38 24.15 18.24
CA GLY A 333 5.42 23.18 18.57
C GLY A 333 6.79 23.74 18.96
N ALA A 334 7.06 25.05 18.77
CA ALA A 334 8.40 25.59 18.98
C ALA A 334 8.59 26.52 20.20
N ASP A 335 7.54 26.96 20.90
CA ASP A 335 7.69 27.90 22.03
C ASP A 335 7.06 27.37 23.33
N LEU A 336 7.73 26.41 23.95
CA LEU A 336 7.71 26.23 25.40
C LEU A 336 9.15 26.23 25.94
N ALA A 337 9.82 27.37 25.81
CA ALA A 337 11.00 27.65 26.62
C ALA A 337 11.14 29.15 26.90
N LYS A 338 11.10 29.47 28.19
CA LYS A 338 11.54 30.71 28.85
C LYS A 338 10.51 31.85 28.90
N LYS A 339 9.80 31.90 30.02
CA LYS A 339 9.85 33.05 30.95
C LYS A 339 9.38 32.63 32.35
N ALA A 340 10.20 32.94 33.34
CA ALA A 340 9.84 33.00 34.75
C ALA A 340 10.43 34.31 35.32
N PRO A 341 10.08 34.75 36.53
CA PRO A 341 8.73 35.08 36.99
C PRO A 341 8.68 36.50 37.58
N THR A 342 7.51 37.12 37.66
CA THR A 342 7.29 38.27 38.55
C THR A 342 6.00 38.09 39.34
N GLY A 343 6.16 37.68 40.60
CA GLY A 343 5.62 38.38 41.77
C GLY A 343 4.10 38.56 41.93
N THR A 344 3.55 37.71 42.81
CA THR A 344 2.74 38.09 43.99
C THR A 344 1.31 38.63 43.79
N ALA A 345 0.31 37.80 44.16
CA ALA A 345 -0.59 38.11 45.28
C ALA A 345 -1.58 36.95 45.58
N MET A 346 -1.59 36.54 46.84
CA MET A 346 -2.54 35.61 47.46
C MET A 346 -3.99 36.12 47.44
N LYS A 347 -4.96 35.21 47.30
CA LYS A 347 -6.19 35.25 48.11
C LYS A 347 -6.72 33.84 48.39
N LYS A 348 -6.84 33.55 49.69
CA LYS A 348 -7.45 32.35 50.29
C LYS A 348 -8.98 32.39 50.20
N ARG A 349 -9.60 31.23 50.02
CA ARG A 349 -10.87 30.69 50.62
C ARG A 349 -11.46 29.67 49.64
N LYS A 350 -12.13 28.58 50.02
CA LYS A 350 -12.48 27.94 51.29
C LYS A 350 -13.00 26.55 50.91
N VAL A 351 -12.69 25.56 51.74
CA VAL A 351 -13.20 24.18 51.74
C VAL A 351 -14.72 24.09 51.65
N ARG A 352 -15.23 23.11 50.91
CA ARG A 352 -16.31 22.22 51.38
C ARG A 352 -16.37 20.92 50.58
N ASP A 353 -16.38 19.85 51.35
CA ASP A 353 -16.68 18.46 51.00
C ASP A 353 -18.15 18.29 50.56
N ASP A 354 -18.40 17.27 49.75
CA ASP A 354 -19.30 16.12 50.03
C ASP A 354 -19.87 15.52 48.73
N ASP A 355 -19.79 14.18 48.69
CA ASP A 355 -20.74 13.19 48.16
C ASP A 355 -21.36 13.34 46.75
N ASP A 356 -21.21 12.27 45.94
CA ASP A 356 -22.24 11.23 45.75
C ASP A 356 -22.33 10.68 44.31
N SER A 357 -22.77 9.42 44.26
CA SER A 357 -23.35 8.69 43.12
C SER A 357 -22.41 8.11 42.07
N SER A 358 -21.99 6.89 42.36
CA SER A 358 -22.18 5.74 41.47
C SER A 358 -23.54 5.76 40.76
N ASP A 359 -23.57 5.63 39.42
CA ASP A 359 -24.67 5.01 38.65
C ASP A 359 -24.33 4.98 37.15
N GLU A 360 -23.55 3.99 36.69
CA GLU A 360 -23.45 3.66 35.25
C GLU A 360 -23.36 2.13 34.98
N GLU A 361 -23.78 1.26 35.91
CA GLU A 361 -23.67 -0.20 35.74
C GLU A 361 -25.02 -0.96 35.76
N GLU A 362 -26.14 -0.31 35.40
CA GLU A 362 -27.47 -0.94 35.38
C GLU A 362 -28.29 -0.76 34.08
N VAL A 363 -27.63 -0.63 32.92
CA VAL A 363 -28.33 -0.62 31.61
C VAL A 363 -28.09 -1.88 30.78
N TYR A 364 -27.12 -2.75 31.15
CA TYR A 364 -26.75 -3.92 30.33
C TYR A 364 -27.35 -5.28 30.75
N ARG A 365 -28.11 -5.36 31.85
CA ARG A 365 -28.65 -6.66 32.35
C ARG A 365 -30.13 -6.96 32.04
N ARG A 366 -30.83 -6.12 31.28
CA ARG A 366 -32.29 -6.27 31.07
C ARG A 366 -32.73 -6.72 29.66
N SER A 367 -31.84 -7.28 28.84
CA SER A 367 -32.16 -7.78 27.48
C SER A 367 -32.01 -9.29 27.27
N LYS A 368 -31.73 -10.10 28.31
CA LYS A 368 -31.73 -11.57 28.22
C LYS A 368 -32.61 -12.21 29.30
N ARG A 369 -33.93 -12.12 29.14
CA ARG A 369 -34.88 -12.97 29.90
C ARG A 369 -36.29 -13.00 29.31
N LEU A 370 -36.44 -13.21 28.02
CA LEU A 370 -37.71 -13.69 27.42
C LEU A 370 -37.39 -14.51 26.16
N ARG A 371 -37.12 -15.80 26.34
CA ARG A 371 -37.30 -16.91 25.38
C ARG A 371 -36.94 -18.21 26.12
N ASN A 372 -37.82 -19.21 26.01
CA ASN A 372 -37.91 -20.50 26.73
C ASN A 372 -38.83 -20.40 27.96
N GLY A 373 -40.03 -20.99 28.03
CA GLY A 373 -40.82 -21.92 27.19
C GLY A 373 -42.24 -21.98 27.82
N PRO A 374 -43.02 -23.07 27.75
CA PRO A 374 -43.07 -24.18 26.81
C PRO A 374 -44.03 -23.94 25.62
#